data_AF-A0A1J5S963-F1
#
_entry.id   AF-A0A1J5S963-F1
#
_cell.length_a   1.000
_cell.length_b   1.000
_cell.length_c   1.000
_cell.angle_alpha   90.00
_cell.angle_beta   90.00
_cell.angle_gamma   90.00
#
_symmetry.space_group_name_H-M   'P 1'
#
loop_
_entity.id
_entity.type
_entity.pdbx_description
1 polymer ?
#
loop_
_entity_poly.entity_id
_entity_poly.type
_entity_poly.pdbx_seq_one_letter_code
_entity_poly.pdbx_strand_id
1 'polypeptide(L)' 'MNIKLVLLLVFSTLAVVFVAQNIVAVEIRFLFWSASISSSLLIFFTLIFGFALGWYLNDYLRYRKYKGRAVYSRSEF' A
#
# COMPACT_ATOMS: atom_id res chain seq x y z
N MET A 1 -9.30 36.14 5.74
CA MET A 1 -10.24 35.01 5.72
C MET A 1 -10.01 34.15 6.95
N ASN A 2 -11.07 33.69 7.63
CA ASN A 2 -10.92 32.76 8.75
C ASN A 2 -10.36 31.44 8.24
N ILE A 3 -9.16 31.05 8.67
CA ILE A 3 -8.47 29.85 8.18
C ILE A 3 -9.30 28.58 8.39
N LYS A 4 -10.14 28.57 9.43
CA LYS A 4 -11.13 27.51 9.70
C LYS A 4 -12.15 27.35 8.57
N LEU A 5 -12.64 28.46 8.01
CA LEU A 5 -13.58 28.43 6.88
C LEU A 5 -12.88 27.98 5.60
N VAL A 6 -11.63 28.40 5.38
CA VAL A 6 -10.84 27.97 4.22
C VAL A 6 -10.57 26.46 4.28
N LEU A 7 -10.15 25.95 5.43
CA LEU A 7 -9.95 24.52 5.66
C LEU A 7 -11.24 23.73 5.45
N LEU A 8 -12.36 24.19 6.00
CA LEU A 8 -13.66 23.55 5.81
C LEU A 8 -14.00 23.44 4.33
N LEU A 9 -13.85 24.54 3.59
CA LEU A 9 -14.19 24.60 2.17
C LEU A 9 -13.29 23.67 1.34
N VAL A 10 -11.99 23.68 1.61
CA VAL A 10 -11.02 22.77 0.97
C VAL A 10 -11.37 21.31 1.25
N PHE A 11 -11.61 20.94 2.51
CA PHE A 11 -11.95 19.55 2.86
C PHE A 11 -13.29 19.11 2.27
N SER A 12 -14.30 19.99 2.25
CA SER A 12 -15.58 19.69 1.61
C SER A 12 -15.42 19.46 0.10
N THR A 13 -14.65 20.31 -0.59
CA THR A 13 -14.38 20.12 -2.02
C THR A 13 -13.62 18.81 -2.27
N LEU A 14 -12.59 18.52 -1.48
CA LEU A 14 -11.84 17.27 -1.59
C LEU A 14 -12.72 16.04 -1.36
N ALA A 15 -13.64 16.09 -0.38
CA ALA A 15 -14.56 14.99 -0.11
C ALA A 15 -15.50 14.74 -1.31
N VAL A 16 -16.05 15.79 -1.91
CA VAL A 16 -16.90 15.67 -3.11
C VAL A 16 -16.12 15.07 -4.28
N VAL A 17 -14.91 15.57 -4.54
CA VAL A 17 -14.04 15.04 -5.60
C VAL A 17 -13.68 13.58 -5.35
N PHE A 18 -13.36 13.22 -4.11
CA PHE A 18 -13.06 11.84 -3.73
C PHE A 18 -14.25 10.92 -3.99
N VAL A 19 -15.46 11.30 -3.57
CA VAL A 19 -16.67 10.50 -3.84
C VAL A 19 -16.92 10.39 -5.33
N ALA A 20 -16.89 11.51 -6.07
CA ALA A 20 -17.14 11.52 -7.52
C ALA A 20 -16.16 10.62 -8.29
N GLN A 21 -14.88 10.62 -7.94
CA GLN A 21 -13.87 9.73 -8.53
C GLN A 21 -14.08 8.25 -8.18
N ASN A 22 -14.73 7.96 -7.06
CA ASN A 22 -14.95 6.61 -6.55
C ASN A 22 -16.36 6.07 -6.80
N ILE A 23 -17.24 6.83 -7.46
CA ILE A 23 -18.58 6.39 -7.86
C ILE A 23 -18.50 5.22 -8.84
N VAL A 24 -17.52 5.23 -9.74
CA VAL A 24 -17.34 4.16 -10.72
C VAL A 24 -16.52 3.06 -10.07
N ALA A 25 -17.19 1.95 -9.75
CA ALA A 25 -16.51 0.73 -9.35
C ALA A 25 -15.79 0.13 -10.57
N VAL A 26 -14.53 -0.24 -10.37
CA VAL A 26 -13.71 -0.91 -11.39
C VAL A 26 -13.88 -2.41 -11.24
N GLU A 27 -14.20 -3.06 -12.36
CA GLU A 27 -14.25 -4.50 -12.42
C GLU A 27 -12.83 -5.06 -12.63
N ILE A 28 -12.38 -5.82 -11.66
CA ILE A 28 -11.13 -6.58 -11.72
C ILE A 28 -11.49 -8.00 -12.15
N ARG A 29 -10.94 -8.44 -13.28
CA ARG A 29 -11.01 -9.83 -13.73
C ARG A 29 -9.64 -10.46 -13.57
N PHE A 30 -9.52 -11.43 -12.67
CA PHE A 30 -8.29 -12.13 -12.40
C PHE A 30 -8.48 -13.64 -12.58
N LEU A 31 -7.83 -14.21 -13.60
CA LEU A 31 -7.95 -15.62 -14.00
C LEU A 31 -9.42 -16.06 -14.19
N PHE A 32 -10.02 -16.69 -13.17
CA PHE A 32 -11.40 -17.19 -13.18
C PHE A 32 -12.32 -16.42 -12.21
N TRP A 33 -11.81 -15.37 -11.58
CA TRP A 33 -12.55 -14.58 -10.60
C TRP A 33 -12.80 -13.16 -11.12
N SER A 34 -13.98 -12.63 -10.83
CA SER A 34 -14.31 -11.24 -11.05
C SER A 34 -14.76 -10.60 -9.74
N ALA A 35 -14.36 -9.34 -9.54
CA ALA A 35 -14.80 -8.53 -8.43
C ALA A 35 -14.90 -7.08 -8.83
N SER A 36 -15.86 -6.37 -8.24
CA SER A 36 -16.05 -4.94 -8.46
C SER A 36 -15.72 -4.20 -7.17
N ILE A 37 -14.76 -3.28 -7.24
CA ILE A 37 -14.30 -2.47 -6.09
C ILE A 37 -14.03 -1.04 -6.55
N SER A 38 -14.12 -0.07 -5.65
CA SER A 38 -13.75 1.31 -6.00
C SER A 38 -12.26 1.43 -6.34
N SER A 39 -11.95 2.31 -7.30
CA SER A 39 -10.58 2.55 -7.77
C SER A 39 -9.62 2.95 -6.64
N SER A 40 -10.07 3.77 -5.69
CA SER A 40 -9.22 4.17 -4.55
C SER A 40 -8.86 2.98 -3.67
N LEU A 41 -9.81 2.10 -3.36
CA LEU A 41 -9.54 0.91 -2.56
C LEU A 41 -8.58 -0.02 -3.27
N LEU A 42 -8.74 -0.20 -4.60
CA LEU A 42 -7.81 -0.98 -5.41
C LEU A 42 -6.38 -0.45 -5.25
N ILE A 43 -6.17 0.85 -5.51
CA ILE A 43 -4.84 1.48 -5.39
C ILE A 43 -4.29 1.34 -3.97
N PHE A 44 -5.13 1.56 -2.96
CA PHE A 44 -4.73 1.50 -1.56
C PHE A 44 -4.29 0.09 -1.15
N PHE A 45 -5.05 -0.94 -1.52
CA PHE A 45 -4.67 -2.33 -1.29
C PHE A 45 -3.39 -2.69 -2.03
N THR A 46 -3.26 -2.32 -3.31
CA THR A 46 -2.03 -2.57 -4.08
C THR A 46 -0.81 -1.96 -3.40
N LEU A 47 -0.93 -0.73 -2.89
CA LEU A 47 0.14 -0.06 -2.15
C LEU A 47 0.51 -0.80 -0.87
N ILE A 48 -0.48 -1.16 -0.05
CA ILE A 48 -0.25 -1.90 1.21
C ILE A 48 0.40 -3.25 0.91
N PHE A 49 -0.10 -3.99 -0.08
CA PHE A 49 0.48 -5.28 -0.47
C PHE A 49 1.91 -5.13 -0.96
N GLY A 50 2.18 -4.16 -1.84
CA GLY A 50 3.53 -3.90 -2.33
C GLY A 50 4.49 -3.52 -1.21
N PHE A 51 4.07 -2.65 -0.29
CA PHE A 51 4.87 -2.24 0.85
C PHE A 51 5.14 -3.43 1.81
N ALA A 52 4.10 -4.19 2.16
CA ALA A 52 4.23 -5.36 3.03
C ALA A 52 5.14 -6.43 2.43
N LEU A 53 4.99 -6.74 1.14
CA LEU A 53 5.85 -7.70 0.43
C LEU A 53 7.31 -7.20 0.36
N GLY A 54 7.52 -5.93 0.05
CA GLY A 54 8.86 -5.34 0.01
C GLY A 54 9.55 -5.37 1.38
N TRP A 55 8.81 -5.05 2.44
CA TRP A 55 9.31 -5.11 3.81
C TRP A 55 9.67 -6.54 4.21
N TYR A 56 8.74 -7.48 3.97
CA TYR A 56 8.94 -8.89 4.27
C TYR A 56 10.13 -9.49 3.52
N LEU A 57 10.27 -9.18 2.22
CA LEU A 57 11.39 -9.65 1.42
C LEU A 57 12.73 -9.09 1.92
N ASN A 58 12.78 -7.82 2.30
CA ASN A 58 13.99 -7.21 2.85
C ASN A 58 14.40 -7.88 4.16
N ASP A 59 13.44 -8.10 5.07
CA ASP A 59 13.70 -8.79 6.33
C ASP A 59 14.20 -10.22 6.11
N TYR A 60 13.57 -10.97 5.20
CA TYR A 60 14.01 -12.32 4.82
C TYR A 60 15.44 -12.34 4.26
N LEU A 61 15.76 -11.42 3.34
CA LEU A 61 17.11 -11.31 2.76
C LEU A 61 18.16 -10.91 3.81
N ARG A 62 17.79 -10.03 4.74
CA ARG A 62 18.62 -9.60 5.85
C ARG A 62 18.89 -10.78 6.79
N TYR A 63 17.87 -11.55 7.17
CA TYR A 63 18.00 -12.76 7.98
C TYR A 63 18.96 -13.77 7.34
N ARG A 64 18.83 -14.02 6.02
CA ARG A 64 19.74 -14.91 5.28
C ARG A 64 21.21 -14.43 5.33
N LYS A 65 21.46 -13.12 5.21
CA LYS A 65 22.81 -12.54 5.31
C LYS A 65 23.39 -12.65 6.72
N TYR A 66 22.58 -12.54 7.78
CA TYR A 66 23.05 -12.72 9.16
C TYR A 66 23.43 -14.17 9.44
N LYS A 67 22.60 -15.13 9.01
CA LYS A 67 22.89 -16.56 9.17
C LYS A 67 24.17 -16.98 8.44
N GLY A 68 24.39 -16.46 7.22
CA GLY A 68 25.62 -16.73 6.47
C GLY A 68 26.90 -16.21 7.15
N ARG A 69 26.85 -15.02 7.77
CA ARG A 69 27.98 -14.44 8.50
C ARG A 69 28.28 -15.16 9.83
N ALA A 70 27.23 -15.61 10.53
CA ALA A 70 27.40 -16.37 11.76
C ALA A 70 28.07 -17.74 11.55
N VAL A 71 27.86 -18.36 10.39
CA VAL A 71 28.53 -19.64 10.03
C VAL A 71 30.02 -19.42 9.76
N TYR A 72 30.41 -18.38 9.01
CA TYR A 72 31.83 -18.07 8.73
C TYR A 72 32.62 -17.73 9.99
N SER A 73 32.03 -16.98 10.92
CA SER A 73 32.70 -16.61 12.18
C SER A 73 32.98 -17.82 13.10
N ARG A 74 32.24 -18.92 12.95
CA ARG A 74 32.43 -20.14 13.75
C ARG A 74 33.43 -21.13 13.13
N SER A 75 33.81 -20.96 11.86
CA SER A 75 34.83 -21.78 11.21
C SER A 75 36.26 -21.24 11.34
N GLU A 76 36.41 -20.04 11.90
CA GLU A 76 37.73 -19.40 12.15
C GLU A 76 38.27 -19.66 13.57
N PHE A 77 37.55 -20.43 14.40
CA PHE A 77 37.97 -20.96 15.70
C PHE A 77 38.06 -22.48 15.65
#